data_AF-A0A1G1MWG9-F1
#
_entry.id   AF-A0A1G1MWG9-F1
#
_cell.length_a   1.000
_cell.length_b   1.000
_cell.length_c   1.000
_cell.angle_alpha   90.00
_cell.angle_beta   90.00
_cell.angle_gamma   90.00
#
_symmetry.space_group_name_H-M   'P 1'
#
loop_
_entity.id
_entity.type
_entity.pdbx_description
1 polymer ?
#
loop_
_entity_poly.entity_id
_entity_poly.type
_entity_poly.pdbx_seq_one_letter_code
_entity_poly.pdbx_strand_id
1 'polypeptide(L)'
;MPDYGKAVNEMFAKTMKKINLLMFSSEKQAAAILKKVEEDTGQKIDISLKGLIDFVQGERYDLEISKEWRLEMMMSLGSELIGFFLNMDWLFLEAPNKSSFITSDNPFVLVPPKDCNPRGGMITKGAKKVIPLSLKTCLIMGDYGQKIVSGSISSENVRKINLNIAAHCDRFIIGRDRALLERLVKITKIDKWKVESRVSVG
;
A
#
# COMPACT_ATOMS: atom_id res chain seq x y z
N MET A 1 -2.79 2.27 -8.05
CA MET A 1 -3.37 3.04 -6.94
C MET A 1 -2.97 4.52 -7.03
N PRO A 2 -3.83 5.41 -7.54
CA PRO A 2 -3.53 6.84 -7.57
C PRO A 2 -3.46 7.49 -6.17
N ASP A 3 -4.17 6.94 -5.18
CA ASP A 3 -4.07 7.40 -3.78
C ASP A 3 -2.76 6.98 -3.10
N TYR A 4 -2.07 5.97 -3.61
CA TYR A 4 -0.73 5.63 -3.13
C TYR A 4 0.22 6.81 -3.34
N GLY A 5 0.19 7.45 -4.51
CA GLY A 5 1.06 8.59 -4.82
C GLY A 5 0.82 9.79 -3.89
N LYS A 6 -0.44 10.05 -3.51
CA LYS A 6 -0.80 11.11 -2.54
C LYS A 6 -0.44 10.70 -1.11
N ALA A 7 -0.83 9.50 -0.69
CA ALA A 7 -0.55 9.01 0.66
C ALA A 7 0.94 8.89 0.95
N VAL A 8 1.74 8.41 -0.01
CA VAL A 8 3.20 8.39 0.07
C VAL A 8 3.75 9.81 0.16
N ASN A 9 3.30 10.73 -0.70
CA ASN A 9 3.74 12.13 -0.63
C ASN A 9 3.44 12.76 0.74
N GLU A 10 2.22 12.61 1.24
CA GLU A 10 1.81 13.15 2.54
C GLU A 10 2.61 12.54 3.70
N MET A 11 2.76 11.20 3.71
CA MET A 11 3.50 10.49 4.75
C MET A 11 4.98 10.90 4.77
N PHE A 12 5.62 10.92 3.59
CA PHE A 12 7.03 11.28 3.48
C PHE A 12 7.26 12.77 3.72
N ALA A 13 6.44 13.67 3.18
CA ALA A 13 6.56 15.09 3.45
C ALA A 13 6.47 15.37 4.95
N LYS A 14 5.52 14.74 5.65
CA LYS A 14 5.39 14.85 7.11
C LYS A 14 6.59 14.28 7.86
N THR A 15 7.11 13.12 7.43
CA THR A 15 8.26 12.47 8.05
C THR A 15 9.54 13.28 7.83
N MET A 16 9.78 13.74 6.60
CA MET A 16 10.95 14.54 6.25
C MET A 16 10.92 15.91 6.89
N LYS A 17 9.76 16.58 7.01
CA LYS A 17 9.66 17.82 7.80
C LYS A 17 10.12 17.61 9.24
N LYS A 18 9.72 16.52 9.89
CA LYS A 18 10.20 16.17 11.24
C LYS A 18 11.69 15.87 11.29
N ILE A 19 12.22 15.14 10.31
CA ILE A 19 13.67 14.87 10.21
C ILE A 19 14.43 16.18 10.03
N ASN A 20 13.96 17.07 9.16
CA ASN A 20 14.57 18.38 8.94
C ASN A 20 14.58 19.22 10.22
N LEU A 21 13.49 19.25 10.99
CA LEU A 21 13.45 19.94 12.29
C LEU A 21 14.52 19.42 13.25
N LEU A 22 14.77 18.11 13.26
CA LEU A 22 15.82 17.50 14.09
C LEU A 22 17.22 17.85 13.55
N MET A 23 17.42 17.73 12.25
CA MET A 23 18.71 17.93 11.58
C MET A 23 19.16 19.40 11.58
N PHE A 24 18.22 20.34 11.59
CA PHE A 24 18.47 21.79 11.66
C PHE A 24 18.14 22.38 13.04
N SER A 25 18.20 21.55 14.09
CA SER A 25 17.95 21.99 15.48
C SER A 25 19.14 22.73 16.11
N SER A 26 20.32 22.69 15.49
CA SER A 26 21.52 23.40 15.97
C SER A 26 22.38 23.93 14.82
N GLU A 27 23.04 25.06 15.05
CA GLU A 27 23.97 25.66 14.08
C GLU A 27 25.11 24.72 13.68
N LYS A 28 25.60 23.90 14.62
CA LYS A 28 26.65 22.91 14.35
C LYS A 28 26.20 21.84 13.36
N GLN A 29 24.99 21.32 13.50
CA GLN A 29 24.45 20.31 12.57
C GLN A 29 24.11 20.92 11.21
N ALA A 30 23.49 22.11 11.21
CA ALA A 30 23.20 22.85 9.98
C ALA A 30 24.47 23.12 9.16
N ALA A 31 25.57 23.53 9.82
CA ALA A 31 26.85 23.75 9.17
C ALA A 31 27.47 22.47 8.60
N ALA A 32 27.36 21.35 9.31
CA ALA A 32 27.85 20.06 8.82
C ALA A 32 27.08 19.58 7.58
N ILE A 33 25.76 19.79 7.54
CA ILE A 33 24.92 19.43 6.40
C ILE A 33 25.25 20.31 5.19
N LEU A 34 25.33 21.63 5.39
CA LEU A 34 25.71 22.58 4.33
C LEU A 34 27.04 22.20 3.69
N LYS A 35 28.07 21.98 4.53
CA LYS A 35 29.40 21.57 4.05
C LYS A 35 29.34 20.30 3.21
N LYS A 36 28.58 19.29 3.66
CA LYS A 36 28.41 18.03 2.94
C LYS A 36 27.71 18.23 1.59
N VAL A 37 26.67 19.07 1.54
CA VAL A 37 25.97 19.39 0.28
C VAL A 37 26.90 20.12 -0.69
N GLU A 38 27.72 21.06 -0.23
CA GLU A 38 28.70 21.74 -1.06
C GLU A 38 29.77 20.77 -1.61
N GLU A 39 30.21 19.81 -0.80
CA GLU A 39 31.12 18.73 -1.20
C GLU A 39 30.48 17.80 -2.25
N ASP A 40 29.23 17.38 -2.05
CA ASP A 40 28.52 16.43 -2.91
C ASP A 40 28.09 17.07 -4.26
N THR A 41 27.75 18.36 -4.26
CA THR A 41 27.23 19.07 -5.44
C THR A 41 28.26 19.93 -6.17
N GLY A 42 29.38 20.25 -5.50
CA GLY A 42 30.38 21.21 -5.98
C GLY A 42 29.89 22.66 -6.04
N GLN A 43 28.67 22.95 -5.57
CA GLN A 43 28.08 24.28 -5.56
C GLN A 43 28.23 24.90 -4.18
N LYS A 44 28.75 26.13 -4.11
CA LYS A 44 28.71 26.92 -2.87
C LYS A 44 27.30 27.45 -2.64
N ILE A 45 26.76 27.22 -1.45
CA ILE A 45 25.42 27.65 -1.08
C ILE A 45 25.54 28.94 -0.26
N ASP A 46 25.14 30.06 -0.88
CA ASP A 46 25.14 31.37 -0.23
C ASP A 46 23.87 31.59 0.61
N ILE A 47 23.74 30.82 1.69
CA ILE A 47 22.66 30.95 2.68
C ILE A 47 23.27 31.09 4.08
N SER A 48 22.81 32.09 4.84
CA SER A 48 23.17 32.21 6.25
C SER A 48 22.61 31.04 7.06
N LEU A 49 23.45 30.45 7.93
CA LEU A 49 23.05 29.33 8.81
C LEU A 49 21.79 29.64 9.62
N LYS A 50 21.71 30.85 10.18
CA LYS A 50 20.56 31.32 10.94
C LYS A 50 19.30 31.39 10.09
N GLY A 51 19.40 31.94 8.87
CA GLY A 51 18.27 31.99 7.93
C GLY A 51 17.77 30.60 7.51
N LEU A 52 18.68 29.63 7.36
CA LEU A 52 18.31 28.24 7.05
C LEU A 52 17.55 27.59 8.21
N ILE A 53 18.03 27.76 9.43
CA ILE A 53 17.38 27.24 10.64
C ILE A 53 15.98 27.86 10.79
N ASP A 54 15.86 29.18 10.69
CA ASP A 54 14.58 29.90 10.80
C ASP A 54 13.58 29.47 9.70
N PHE A 55 14.07 29.20 8.50
CA PHE A 55 13.25 28.70 7.39
C PHE A 55 12.70 27.29 7.67
N VAL A 56 13.56 26.37 8.12
CA VAL A 56 13.18 24.99 8.42
C VAL A 56 12.24 24.94 9.63
N GLN A 57 12.55 25.67 10.70
CA GLN A 57 11.73 25.74 11.92
C GLN A 57 10.37 26.40 11.68
N GLY A 58 10.29 27.33 10.73
CA GLY A 58 9.02 27.95 10.34
C GLY A 58 8.08 27.01 9.58
N GLU A 59 8.54 25.83 9.11
CA GLU A 59 7.77 24.89 8.27
C GLU A 59 7.11 25.54 7.03
N ARG A 60 7.62 26.69 6.56
CA ARG A 60 7.05 27.49 5.46
C ARG A 60 7.44 26.97 4.07
N TYR A 61 7.45 25.65 3.91
CA TYR A 61 7.79 24.99 2.66
C TYR A 61 6.98 23.71 2.48
N ASP A 62 6.75 23.35 1.22
CA ASP A 62 6.17 22.06 0.86
C ASP A 62 7.22 21.18 0.20
N LEU A 63 7.17 19.90 0.53
CA LEU A 63 8.03 18.90 -0.07
C LEU A 63 7.23 18.18 -1.15
N GLU A 64 7.53 18.48 -2.40
CA GLU A 64 7.05 17.69 -3.51
C GLU A 64 8.08 16.62 -3.86
N ILE A 65 7.65 15.37 -3.78
CA ILE A 65 8.49 14.23 -4.11
C ILE A 65 8.30 13.95 -5.60
N SER A 66 9.41 13.95 -6.34
CA SER A 66 9.39 13.68 -7.77
C SER A 66 8.78 12.30 -8.07
N LYS A 67 8.20 12.17 -9.26
CA LYS A 67 7.62 10.89 -9.70
C LYS A 67 8.70 9.82 -9.80
N GLU A 68 9.88 10.19 -10.27
CA GLU A 68 11.05 9.33 -10.46
C GLU A 68 11.49 8.73 -9.12
N TRP A 69 11.62 9.57 -8.09
CA TRP A 69 12.02 9.12 -6.76
C TRP A 69 10.94 8.25 -6.10
N ARG A 70 9.65 8.56 -6.31
CA ARG A 70 8.56 7.67 -5.86
C ARG A 70 8.64 6.28 -6.50
N LEU A 71 8.91 6.21 -7.80
CA LEU A 71 9.05 4.94 -8.51
C LEU A 71 10.27 4.17 -8.00
N GLU A 72 11.40 4.85 -7.80
CA GLU A 72 12.59 4.25 -7.22
C GLU A 72 12.33 3.65 -5.84
N MET A 73 11.67 4.40 -4.95
CA MET A 73 11.24 3.87 -3.65
C MET A 73 10.31 2.69 -3.76
N MET A 74 9.32 2.72 -4.66
CA MET A 74 8.41 1.59 -4.86
C MET A 74 9.17 0.33 -5.25
N MET A 75 10.17 0.47 -6.12
CA MET A 75 11.02 -0.65 -6.56
C MET A 75 11.93 -1.14 -5.44
N SER A 76 12.53 -0.23 -4.67
CA SER A 76 13.37 -0.55 -3.52
C SER A 76 12.59 -1.29 -2.43
N LEU A 77 11.46 -0.73 -1.98
CA LEU A 77 10.56 -1.38 -1.02
C LEU A 77 10.01 -2.70 -1.54
N GLY A 78 9.65 -2.76 -2.83
CA GLY A 78 9.23 -3.99 -3.48
C GLY A 78 10.31 -5.07 -3.37
N SER A 79 11.57 -4.71 -3.63
CA SER A 79 12.71 -5.63 -3.57
C SER A 79 12.95 -6.17 -2.15
N GLU A 80 12.82 -5.31 -1.13
CA GLU A 80 12.88 -5.73 0.27
C GLU A 80 11.71 -6.67 0.62
N LEU A 81 10.48 -6.31 0.23
CA LEU A 81 9.27 -7.07 0.53
C LEU A 81 9.22 -8.45 -0.14
N ILE A 82 9.88 -8.64 -1.28
CA ILE A 82 9.96 -9.95 -1.95
C ILE A 82 10.51 -11.01 -0.98
N GLY A 83 11.57 -10.69 -0.24
CA GLY A 83 12.13 -11.59 0.77
C GLY A 83 11.11 -11.97 1.83
N PHE A 84 10.25 -11.03 2.25
CA PHE A 84 9.18 -11.33 3.21
C PHE A 84 8.14 -12.26 2.60
N PHE A 85 7.64 -11.95 1.40
CA PHE A 85 6.58 -12.73 0.77
C PHE A 85 7.01 -14.15 0.41
N LEU A 86 8.22 -14.35 -0.09
CA LEU A 86 8.74 -15.68 -0.44
C LEU A 86 8.90 -16.60 0.78
N ASN A 87 9.06 -16.02 1.98
CA ASN A 87 9.25 -16.78 3.22
C ASN A 87 7.93 -17.02 4.01
N MET A 88 6.80 -16.54 3.49
CA MET A 88 5.49 -16.78 4.08
C MET A 88 4.93 -18.15 3.70
N ASP A 89 4.02 -18.66 4.52
CA ASP A 89 3.17 -19.79 4.17
C ASP A 89 2.22 -19.39 3.02
N TRP A 90 2.22 -20.16 1.95
CA TRP A 90 1.39 -19.97 0.76
C TRP A 90 0.33 -21.06 0.70
N LEU A 91 -0.92 -20.64 0.63
CA LEU A 91 -2.06 -21.52 0.46
C LEU A 91 -2.78 -21.21 -0.86
N PHE A 92 -2.67 -22.12 -1.81
CA PHE A 92 -3.39 -22.07 -3.09
C PHE A 92 -4.76 -22.72 -2.94
N LEU A 93 -5.80 -21.91 -3.05
CA LEU A 93 -7.19 -22.36 -2.91
C LEU A 93 -7.84 -22.54 -4.27
N GLU A 94 -8.44 -23.71 -4.47
CA GLU A 94 -9.19 -24.02 -5.68
C GLU A 94 -10.70 -23.90 -5.46
N ALA A 95 -11.37 -23.12 -6.31
CA ALA A 95 -12.81 -22.98 -6.26
C ALA A 95 -13.51 -24.23 -6.82
N PRO A 96 -14.50 -24.79 -6.11
CA PRO A 96 -15.19 -26.00 -6.53
C PRO A 96 -16.03 -25.74 -7.80
N ASN A 97 -16.55 -26.80 -8.39
CA ASN A 97 -17.44 -26.70 -9.54
C ASN A 97 -18.63 -25.76 -9.23
N LYS A 98 -19.02 -24.96 -10.24
CA LYS A 98 -20.09 -23.94 -10.12
C LYS A 98 -19.80 -22.77 -9.17
N SER A 99 -18.57 -22.61 -8.69
CA SER A 99 -18.12 -21.41 -7.98
C SER A 99 -16.87 -20.82 -8.64
N SER A 100 -16.69 -19.51 -8.46
CA SER A 100 -15.52 -18.78 -8.95
C SER A 100 -15.16 -17.62 -8.03
N PHE A 101 -13.86 -17.33 -7.94
CA PHE A 101 -13.37 -16.10 -7.33
C PHE A 101 -13.70 -14.89 -8.20
N ILE A 102 -13.83 -13.73 -7.57
CA ILE A 102 -13.82 -12.42 -8.24
C ILE A 102 -12.46 -11.75 -8.05
N THR A 103 -12.19 -10.69 -8.81
CA THR A 103 -11.08 -9.77 -8.57
C THR A 103 -11.60 -8.32 -8.56
N SER A 104 -10.71 -7.36 -8.38
CA SER A 104 -11.03 -5.94 -8.35
C SER A 104 -9.88 -5.11 -8.91
N ASP A 105 -10.07 -3.79 -8.95
CA ASP A 105 -9.01 -2.81 -9.20
C ASP A 105 -7.99 -2.66 -8.05
N ASN A 106 -8.24 -3.34 -6.92
CA ASN A 106 -7.31 -3.55 -5.82
C ASN A 106 -7.20 -5.05 -5.48
N PRO A 107 -6.51 -5.85 -6.30
CA PRO A 107 -6.50 -7.32 -6.18
C PRO A 107 -5.61 -7.85 -5.04
N PHE A 108 -5.07 -6.97 -4.19
CA PHE A 108 -4.30 -7.36 -3.02
C PHE A 108 -5.09 -6.98 -1.76
N VAL A 109 -5.72 -7.97 -1.13
CA VAL A 109 -6.60 -7.72 0.02
C VAL A 109 -5.89 -8.14 1.30
N LEU A 110 -5.69 -7.17 2.20
CA LEU A 110 -5.16 -7.42 3.53
C LEU A 110 -6.30 -7.69 4.51
N VAL A 111 -6.40 -8.92 5.00
CA VAL A 111 -7.36 -9.33 6.02
C VAL A 111 -6.65 -9.30 7.38
N PRO A 112 -7.02 -8.39 8.30
CA PRO A 112 -6.38 -8.30 9.61
C PRO A 112 -6.73 -9.52 10.49
N PRO A 113 -5.90 -9.84 11.50
CA PRO A 113 -6.26 -10.83 12.51
C PRO A 113 -7.49 -10.36 13.30
N LYS A 114 -8.32 -11.30 13.75
CA LYS A 114 -9.62 -11.01 14.41
C LYS A 114 -9.51 -10.07 15.63
N ASP A 115 -8.40 -10.14 16.36
CA ASP A 115 -8.20 -9.44 17.63
C ASP A 115 -7.23 -8.25 17.53
N CYS A 116 -6.94 -7.76 16.32
CA CYS A 116 -5.98 -6.68 16.09
C CYS A 116 -6.66 -5.39 15.63
N ASN A 117 -6.06 -4.25 16.01
CA ASN A 117 -6.43 -2.95 15.46
C ASN A 117 -6.31 -2.98 13.92
N PRO A 118 -7.29 -2.47 13.16
CA PRO A 118 -7.25 -2.42 11.69
C PRO A 118 -6.07 -1.65 11.09
N ARG A 119 -5.19 -1.05 11.91
CA ARG A 119 -3.94 -0.40 11.51
C ARG A 119 -2.75 -1.36 11.29
N GLY A 120 -2.95 -2.68 11.35
CA GLY A 120 -1.91 -3.67 11.06
C GLY A 120 -1.43 -3.62 9.60
N GLY A 121 -0.12 -3.76 9.39
CA GLY A 121 0.49 -3.82 8.06
C GLY A 121 0.55 -5.24 7.48
N MET A 122 1.07 -5.38 6.26
CA MET A 122 1.14 -6.68 5.54
C MET A 122 1.96 -7.76 6.25
N ILE A 123 2.91 -7.35 7.11
CA ILE A 123 3.81 -8.24 7.86
C ILE A 123 3.28 -8.49 9.29
N THR A 124 2.14 -7.90 9.67
CA THR A 124 1.54 -8.13 10.99
C THR A 124 1.18 -9.60 11.17
N LYS A 125 1.65 -10.19 12.28
CA LYS A 125 1.37 -11.59 12.63
C LYS A 125 -0.14 -11.86 12.65
N GLY A 126 -0.56 -12.90 11.97
CA GLY A 126 -1.96 -13.31 11.79
C GLY A 126 -2.67 -12.64 10.61
N ALA A 127 -2.09 -11.61 10.00
CA ALA A 127 -2.68 -10.96 8.83
C ALA A 127 -2.55 -11.83 7.58
N LYS A 128 -3.65 -11.97 6.84
CA LYS A 128 -3.72 -12.77 5.62
C LYS A 128 -3.73 -11.86 4.40
N LYS A 129 -2.93 -12.20 3.39
CA LYS A 129 -2.89 -11.48 2.11
C LYS A 129 -3.61 -12.35 1.09
N VAL A 130 -4.74 -11.87 0.59
CA VAL A 130 -5.62 -12.62 -0.30
C VAL A 130 -5.48 -12.03 -1.70
N ILE A 131 -5.07 -12.87 -2.65
CA ILE A 131 -4.78 -12.48 -4.03
C ILE A 131 -5.51 -13.44 -4.98
N PRO A 132 -6.62 -13.02 -5.62
CA PRO A 132 -7.27 -13.83 -6.65
C PRO A 132 -6.36 -13.91 -7.88
N LEU A 133 -5.95 -15.12 -8.26
CA LEU A 133 -5.07 -15.36 -9.41
C LEU A 133 -5.87 -15.65 -10.68
N SER A 134 -7.02 -16.31 -10.53
CA SER A 134 -7.93 -16.63 -11.63
C SER A 134 -9.35 -16.84 -11.09
N LEU A 135 -10.30 -17.14 -11.98
CA LEU A 135 -11.65 -17.57 -11.58
C LEU A 135 -11.64 -18.84 -10.71
N LYS A 136 -10.57 -19.64 -10.77
CA LYS A 136 -10.46 -20.93 -10.08
C LYS A 136 -9.43 -20.98 -8.98
N THR A 137 -8.48 -20.06 -8.96
CA THR A 137 -7.35 -20.11 -8.02
C THR A 137 -7.23 -18.80 -7.27
N CYS A 138 -7.14 -18.89 -5.94
CA CYS A 138 -6.84 -17.76 -5.07
C CYS A 138 -5.62 -18.11 -4.21
N LEU A 139 -4.67 -17.19 -4.09
CA LEU A 139 -3.55 -17.31 -3.17
C LEU A 139 -3.91 -16.65 -1.84
N ILE A 140 -3.63 -17.32 -0.74
CA ILE A 140 -3.59 -16.72 0.60
C ILE A 140 -2.18 -16.86 1.14
N MET A 141 -1.52 -15.73 1.41
CA MET A 141 -0.25 -15.73 2.15
C MET A 141 -0.53 -15.52 3.64
N GLY A 142 0.05 -16.40 4.46
CA GLY A 142 -0.06 -16.42 5.90
C GLY A 142 1.09 -15.74 6.62
N ASP A 143 1.49 -16.33 7.74
CA ASP A 143 2.66 -15.92 8.51
C ASP A 143 3.93 -16.55 7.92
N TYR A 144 5.08 -16.19 8.48
CA TYR A 144 6.35 -16.84 8.15
C TYR A 144 6.32 -18.34 8.44
N GLY A 145 6.78 -19.13 7.48
CA GLY A 145 6.83 -20.58 7.63
C GLY A 145 7.23 -21.38 6.39
N GLN A 146 7.35 -20.74 5.21
CA GLN A 146 7.78 -21.35 3.94
C GLN A 146 6.95 -22.59 3.50
N LYS A 147 5.75 -22.80 4.05
CA LYS A 147 4.91 -23.93 3.63
C LYS A 147 4.16 -23.56 2.37
N ILE A 148 4.16 -24.46 1.38
CA ILE A 148 3.33 -24.32 0.19
C ILE A 148 2.30 -25.45 0.19
N VAL A 149 1.03 -25.08 0.29
CA VAL A 149 -0.10 -26.02 0.34
C VAL A 149 -1.10 -25.63 -0.73
N SER A 150 -1.73 -26.63 -1.35
CA SER A 150 -2.87 -26.43 -2.25
C SER A 150 -4.06 -27.27 -1.80
N GLY A 151 -5.28 -26.80 -2.09
CA GLY A 151 -6.48 -27.55 -1.77
C GLY A 151 -7.76 -26.91 -2.29
N SER A 152 -8.78 -27.76 -2.50
CA SER A 152 -10.12 -27.27 -2.83
C SER A 152 -10.85 -26.76 -1.60
N ILE A 153 -11.71 -25.76 -1.79
CA ILE A 153 -12.54 -25.18 -0.73
C ILE A 153 -14.02 -25.30 -1.02
N SER A 154 -14.86 -25.10 -0.01
CA SER A 154 -16.30 -25.03 -0.20
C SER A 154 -16.72 -23.76 -0.95
N SER A 155 -17.86 -23.80 -1.63
CA SER A 155 -18.50 -22.62 -2.23
C SER A 155 -18.78 -21.53 -1.20
N GLU A 156 -19.02 -21.89 0.07
CA GLU A 156 -19.19 -20.94 1.15
C GLU A 156 -17.91 -20.15 1.44
N ASN A 157 -16.76 -20.83 1.46
CA ASN A 157 -15.47 -20.18 1.66
C ASN A 157 -15.08 -19.30 0.46
N VAL A 158 -15.38 -19.72 -0.78
CA VAL A 158 -15.25 -18.85 -1.97
C VAL A 158 -16.09 -17.58 -1.79
N ARG A 159 -17.32 -17.71 -1.31
CA ARG A 159 -18.20 -16.56 -1.06
C ARG A 159 -17.61 -15.63 0.00
N LYS A 160 -17.08 -16.15 1.11
CA LYS A 160 -16.42 -15.33 2.15
C LYS A 160 -15.22 -14.56 1.60
N ILE A 161 -14.41 -15.20 0.76
CA ILE A 161 -13.26 -14.56 0.10
C ILE A 161 -13.75 -13.46 -0.85
N ASN A 162 -14.74 -13.74 -1.70
CA ASN A 162 -15.31 -12.76 -2.61
C ASN A 162 -15.92 -11.54 -1.90
N LEU A 163 -16.54 -11.74 -0.72
CA LEU A 163 -17.05 -10.63 0.09
C LEU A 163 -15.92 -9.73 0.59
N ASN A 164 -14.78 -10.29 1.01
CA ASN A 164 -13.61 -9.50 1.37
C ASN A 164 -13.08 -8.74 0.15
N ILE A 165 -12.92 -9.40 -1.00
CA ILE A 165 -12.43 -8.75 -2.23
C ILE A 165 -13.34 -7.58 -2.64
N ALA A 166 -14.66 -7.78 -2.60
CA ALA A 166 -15.60 -6.73 -2.92
C ALA A 166 -15.57 -5.59 -1.89
N ALA A 167 -15.45 -5.88 -0.59
CA ALA A 167 -15.41 -4.85 0.45
C ALA A 167 -14.13 -3.98 0.41
N HIS A 168 -13.06 -4.48 -0.20
CA HIS A 168 -11.77 -3.81 -0.31
C HIS A 168 -11.46 -3.30 -1.74
N CYS A 169 -12.43 -3.30 -2.66
CA CYS A 169 -12.26 -2.70 -3.98
C CYS A 169 -12.29 -1.16 -3.89
N ASP A 170 -11.61 -0.49 -4.82
CA ASP A 170 -11.66 0.97 -4.90
C ASP A 170 -12.88 1.40 -5.72
N ARG A 171 -13.06 0.83 -6.92
CA ARG A 171 -14.12 1.23 -7.86
C ARG A 171 -14.78 0.08 -8.58
N PHE A 172 -14.03 -0.98 -8.90
CA PHE A 172 -14.50 -2.04 -9.78
C PHE A 172 -14.34 -3.42 -9.14
N ILE A 173 -15.38 -4.24 -9.25
CA ILE A 173 -15.29 -5.69 -9.07
C ILE A 173 -15.48 -6.38 -10.42
N ILE A 174 -14.69 -7.42 -10.67
CA ILE A 174 -14.63 -8.14 -11.93
C ILE A 174 -14.83 -9.62 -11.63
N GLY A 175 -15.74 -10.28 -12.35
CA GLY A 175 -16.06 -11.68 -12.11
C GLY A 175 -16.73 -12.33 -13.30
N ARG A 176 -16.99 -13.63 -13.16
CA ARG A 176 -17.48 -14.50 -14.25
C ARG A 176 -18.85 -14.09 -14.79
N ASP A 177 -19.78 -13.73 -13.90
CA ASP A 177 -21.16 -13.45 -14.29
C ASP A 177 -21.77 -12.33 -13.45
N ARG A 178 -22.75 -11.66 -14.07
CA ARG A 178 -23.43 -10.49 -13.51
C ARG A 178 -24.23 -10.82 -12.24
N ALA A 179 -24.86 -12.00 -12.17
CA ALA A 179 -25.69 -12.38 -11.03
C ALA A 179 -24.85 -12.55 -9.75
N LEU A 180 -23.63 -13.07 -9.86
CA LEU A 180 -22.66 -13.09 -8.76
C LEU A 180 -22.29 -11.67 -8.32
N LEU A 181 -21.94 -10.79 -9.26
CA LEU A 181 -21.51 -9.42 -8.96
C LEU A 181 -22.63 -8.61 -8.30
N GLU A 182 -23.84 -8.63 -8.84
CA GLU A 182 -25.01 -7.94 -8.27
C GLU A 182 -25.31 -8.39 -6.84
N ARG A 183 -25.16 -9.70 -6.57
CA ARG A 183 -25.32 -10.24 -5.22
C ARG A 183 -24.26 -9.71 -4.27
N LEU A 184 -22.99 -9.63 -4.70
CA LEU A 184 -21.90 -9.10 -3.90
C LEU A 184 -22.13 -7.61 -3.60
N VAL A 185 -22.45 -6.81 -4.62
CA VAL A 185 -22.78 -5.38 -4.49
C VAL A 185 -23.91 -5.18 -3.49
N LYS A 186 -24.99 -5.95 -3.59
CA LYS A 186 -26.13 -5.85 -2.65
C LYS A 186 -25.72 -6.11 -1.19
N ILE A 187 -24.80 -7.04 -0.95
CA ILE A 187 -24.35 -7.41 0.40
C ILE A 187 -23.36 -6.39 0.95
N THR A 188 -22.35 -6.02 0.17
CA THR A 188 -21.28 -5.11 0.61
C THR A 188 -21.69 -3.64 0.54
N LYS A 189 -22.73 -3.32 -0.23
CA LYS A 189 -23.23 -1.96 -0.50
C LYS A 189 -22.16 -1.05 -1.10
N ILE A 190 -21.19 -1.60 -1.83
CA ILE A 190 -20.05 -0.85 -2.38
C ILE A 190 -20.47 0.24 -3.36
N ASP A 191 -21.62 0.06 -4.03
CA ASP A 191 -22.27 1.04 -4.89
C ASP A 191 -22.75 2.30 -4.16
N LYS A 192 -22.93 2.20 -2.84
CA LYS A 192 -23.38 3.32 -1.99
C LYS A 192 -22.22 4.12 -1.41
N TRP A 193 -20.98 3.66 -1.57
CA TRP A 193 -19.81 4.36 -1.08
C TRP A 193 -19.48 5.45 -2.10
N LYS A 194 -19.49 6.72 -1.65
CA LYS A 194 -19.05 7.84 -2.49
C LYS A 194 -17.53 7.81 -2.63
N VAL A 195 -17.05 7.06 -3.62
CA VAL A 195 -15.71 7.24 -4.15
C VAL A 195 -15.86 8.17 -5.35
N GLU A 196 -15.23 9.35 -5.32
CA GLU A 196 -15.24 10.27 -6.47
C GLU A 196 -14.81 9.49 -7.73
N SER A 197 -15.70 9.41 -8.72
CA SER A 197 -15.38 8.72 -9.97
C SER A 197 -14.29 9.48 -10.69
N ARG A 198 -13.10 8.87 -10.80
CA ARG A 198 -11.91 9.46 -11.42
C ARG A 198 -11.82 9.22 -12.94
N VAL A 199 -12.94 8.86 -13.56
CA VAL A 199 -13.04 8.73 -15.02
C VAL A 199 -14.18 9.62 -15.47
N SER A 200 -13.83 10.73 -16.12
CA SER A 200 -14.71 11.42 -17.05
C SER A 200 -14.52 10.78 -18.43
N VAL A 201 -15.60 10.24 -18.99
CA VAL A 201 -15.60 9.92 -20.42
C VAL A 201 -15.89 11.24 -21.13
N GLY A 202 -14.89 11.75 -21.84
CA GLY A 202 -15.08 12.76 -22.88
C GLY A 202 -15.50 12.08 -24.17
#